data_AF-A0A087THQ5-F1
#
_entry.id   AF-A0A087THQ5-F1
#
_cell.length_a   1.000
_cell.length_b   1.000
_cell.length_c   1.000
_cell.angle_alpha   90.00
_cell.angle_beta   90.00
_cell.angle_gamma   90.00
#
_symmetry.space_group_name_H-M   'P 1'
#
loop_
_entity.id
_entity.type
_entity.pdbx_description
1 polymer ?
#
loop_
_entity_poly.entity_id
_entity_poly.type
_entity_poly.pdbx_seq_one_letter_code
_entity_poly.pdbx_strand_id
1 'polypeptide(L)'
;MLFHATLVLVAVVLSAASEMDERCPLYGTMACADLLTERDILSFDNKALEENEENLEKQCEYTLPYVKCVVDFGPRCPNYTENIYYQMFKDQYSTYLKICDKENDFRRSFLESARCLNEHSEHHSDECGKLPRFPASLKDFTQEFCSTLKEYLQCSIAGIEEKCGIEALMVAKEIISFNF
;
A
#
# COMPACT_ATOMS: atom_id res chain seq x y z
N MET A 1 49.93 19.43 -3.33
CA MET A 1 49.21 18.19 -2.99
C MET A 1 48.13 18.48 -1.94
N LEU A 2 47.15 19.35 -2.26
CA LEU A 2 46.06 19.74 -1.35
C LEU A 2 44.70 19.88 -2.07
N PHE A 3 44.65 19.50 -3.35
CA PHE A 3 43.48 19.65 -4.23
C PHE A 3 42.78 18.32 -4.57
N HIS A 4 43.18 17.20 -3.94
CA HIS A 4 42.55 15.89 -4.17
C HIS A 4 41.78 15.37 -2.94
N ALA A 5 41.95 16.00 -1.77
CA ALA A 5 41.22 15.61 -0.56
C ALA A 5 39.79 16.18 -0.50
N THR A 6 39.50 17.25 -1.24
CA THR A 6 38.16 17.88 -1.26
C THR A 6 37.17 17.21 -2.22
N LEU A 7 37.63 16.44 -3.21
CA LEU A 7 36.75 15.81 -4.21
C LEU A 7 36.14 14.48 -3.72
N VAL A 8 36.81 13.77 -2.81
CA VAL A 8 36.32 12.48 -2.28
C VAL A 8 35.20 12.70 -1.25
N LEU A 9 35.22 13.81 -0.50
CA LEU A 9 34.19 14.13 0.50
C LEU A 9 32.85 14.54 -0.14
N VAL A 10 32.85 15.14 -1.34
CA VAL A 10 31.61 15.50 -2.06
C VAL A 10 30.94 14.25 -2.66
N ALA A 11 31.72 13.26 -3.10
CA ALA A 11 31.19 12.01 -3.65
C ALA A 11 30.47 11.15 -2.61
N VAL A 12 30.99 11.07 -1.37
CA VAL A 12 30.36 10.29 -0.29
C VAL A 12 29.05 10.92 0.21
N VAL A 13 28.93 12.26 0.18
CA VAL A 13 27.69 12.96 0.55
C VAL A 13 26.62 12.84 -0.55
N LEU A 14 27.01 12.80 -1.83
CA LEU A 14 26.07 12.59 -2.95
C LEU A 14 25.54 11.16 -3.03
N SER A 15 26.31 10.15 -2.61
CA SER A 15 25.83 8.75 -2.56
C SER A 15 24.90 8.46 -1.38
N ALA A 16 24.96 9.24 -0.29
CA ALA A 16 24.00 9.15 0.81
C ALA A 16 22.69 9.91 0.51
N ALA A 17 22.74 10.91 -0.38
CA ALA A 17 21.56 11.65 -0.82
C ALA A 17 20.63 10.80 -1.69
N SER A 18 21.16 9.84 -2.48
CA SER A 18 20.33 9.02 -3.38
C SER A 18 19.42 8.02 -2.65
N GLU A 19 19.86 7.45 -1.53
CA GLU A 19 18.99 6.54 -0.73
C GLU A 19 18.02 7.30 0.18
N MET A 20 18.37 8.52 0.61
CA MET A 20 17.47 9.39 1.37
C MET A 20 16.31 9.90 0.52
N ASP A 21 16.52 10.10 -0.79
CA ASP A 21 15.50 10.65 -1.69
C ASP A 21 14.33 9.67 -1.89
N GLU A 22 14.64 8.39 -2.06
CA GLU A 22 13.62 7.34 -2.24
C GLU A 22 12.78 7.11 -0.97
N ARG A 23 13.35 7.27 0.23
CA ARG A 23 12.62 7.04 1.48
C ARG A 23 11.98 8.30 2.07
N CYS A 24 12.21 9.46 1.46
CA CYS A 24 11.69 10.72 1.99
C CYS A 24 10.16 10.70 2.20
N PRO A 25 9.32 10.19 1.26
CA PRO A 25 7.88 10.12 1.51
C PRO A 25 7.52 9.18 2.66
N LEU A 26 8.32 8.15 2.92
CA LEU A 26 8.13 7.27 4.08
C LEU A 26 8.36 8.01 5.40
N TYR A 27 9.20 9.05 5.45
CA TYR A 27 9.33 9.90 6.65
C TYR A 27 8.05 10.69 6.94
N GLY A 28 7.16 10.87 5.95
CA GLY A 28 5.81 11.38 6.19
C GLY A 28 5.06 10.54 7.21
N THR A 29 5.22 9.21 7.22
CA THR A 29 4.58 8.33 8.22
C THR A 29 5.02 8.68 9.65
N MET A 30 6.31 8.98 9.83
CA MET A 30 6.86 9.38 11.13
C MET A 30 6.39 10.79 11.53
N ALA A 31 6.38 11.71 10.57
CA ALA A 31 5.93 13.09 10.79
C ALA A 31 4.43 13.17 11.12
N CYS A 32 3.65 12.20 10.66
CA CYS A 32 2.21 12.11 10.86
C CYS A 32 1.83 11.12 11.99
N ALA A 33 2.80 10.53 12.68
CA ALA A 33 2.56 9.47 13.67
C ALA A 33 1.71 9.92 14.86
N ASP A 34 1.74 11.21 15.22
CA ASP A 34 0.91 11.77 16.29
C ASP A 34 -0.60 11.67 15.98
N LEU A 35 -0.98 11.47 14.71
CA LEU A 35 -2.37 11.21 14.31
C LEU A 35 -2.82 9.77 14.62
N LEU A 36 -1.88 8.88 14.99
CA LEU A 36 -2.10 7.45 15.22
C LEU A 36 -2.17 7.06 16.71
N THR A 37 -2.05 7.99 17.65
CA THR A 37 -1.97 7.65 19.09
C THR A 37 -3.13 6.77 19.54
N GLU A 38 -2.83 5.48 19.75
CA GLU A 38 -3.69 4.39 20.25
C GLU A 38 -4.87 3.95 19.37
N ARG A 39 -4.84 4.22 18.05
CA ARG A 39 -6.03 3.99 17.20
C ARG A 39 -5.81 2.99 16.09
N ASP A 40 -6.84 2.19 15.83
CA ASP A 40 -6.85 1.26 14.70
C ASP A 40 -7.18 2.02 13.41
N ILE A 41 -6.28 1.92 12.44
CA ILE A 41 -6.48 2.48 11.11
C ILE A 41 -6.94 1.38 10.17
N LEU A 42 -7.81 1.74 9.23
CA LEU A 42 -8.06 0.96 8.03
C LEU A 42 -6.70 0.69 7.35
N SER A 43 -6.36 -0.59 7.27
CA SER A 43 -5.13 -1.12 6.72
C SER A 43 -5.46 -2.39 5.96
N PHE A 44 -5.02 -2.46 4.71
CA PHE A 44 -5.24 -3.64 3.88
C PHE A 44 -4.16 -4.72 4.05
N ASP A 45 -3.09 -4.42 4.78
CA ASP A 45 -2.00 -5.37 5.02
C ASP A 45 -2.36 -6.33 6.15
N ASN A 46 -2.55 -7.61 5.81
CA ASN A 46 -2.70 -8.74 6.72
C ASN A 46 -3.77 -8.57 7.83
N LYS A 47 -4.75 -7.69 7.61
CA LYS A 47 -5.92 -7.52 8.47
C LYS A 47 -7.16 -7.85 7.66
N ALA A 48 -8.14 -8.45 8.34
CA ALA A 48 -9.46 -8.61 7.78
C ALA A 48 -10.05 -7.23 7.46
N LEU A 49 -10.74 -7.14 6.32
CA LEU A 49 -11.54 -5.99 5.95
C LEU A 49 -12.65 -5.79 6.96
N GLU A 50 -13.00 -4.53 7.22
CA GLU A 50 -14.08 -4.22 8.15
C GLU A 50 -15.44 -4.55 7.54
N GLU A 51 -16.18 -5.42 8.21
CA GLU A 51 -17.50 -5.91 7.77
C GLU A 51 -18.66 -5.06 8.32
N ASN A 52 -18.38 -4.21 9.31
CA ASN A 52 -19.37 -3.42 10.02
C ASN A 52 -19.23 -1.92 9.75
N GLU A 53 -20.36 -1.27 9.45
CA GLU A 53 -20.38 0.17 9.14
C GLU A 53 -19.89 1.06 10.29
N GLU A 54 -20.26 0.76 11.55
CA GLU A 54 -19.84 1.54 12.73
C GLU A 54 -18.33 1.47 12.93
N ASN A 55 -17.74 0.29 12.80
CA ASN A 55 -16.30 0.13 12.92
C ASN A 55 -15.56 0.77 11.74
N LEU A 56 -16.12 0.67 10.52
CA LEU A 56 -15.54 1.28 9.34
C LEU A 56 -15.51 2.80 9.48
N GLU A 57 -16.57 3.40 10.02
CA GLU A 57 -16.62 4.82 10.33
C GLU A 57 -15.52 5.23 11.31
N LYS A 58 -15.36 4.48 12.42
CA LYS A 58 -14.29 4.74 13.40
C LYS A 58 -12.90 4.66 12.76
N GLN A 59 -12.65 3.65 11.93
CA GLN A 59 -11.36 3.54 11.23
C GLN A 59 -11.15 4.71 10.26
N CYS A 60 -12.19 5.09 9.50
CA CYS A 60 -12.15 6.20 8.55
C CYS A 60 -11.83 7.56 9.21
N GLU A 61 -12.34 7.82 10.41
CA GLU A 61 -12.03 9.03 11.19
C GLU A 61 -10.53 9.22 11.44
N TYR A 62 -9.75 8.14 11.49
CA TYR A 62 -8.31 8.18 11.77
C TYR A 62 -7.46 7.95 10.53
N THR A 63 -7.86 7.04 9.66
CA THR A 63 -7.10 6.71 8.45
C THR A 63 -7.04 7.90 7.50
N LEU A 64 -8.18 8.56 7.22
CA LEU A 64 -8.19 9.65 6.23
C LEU A 64 -7.27 10.81 6.62
N PRO A 65 -7.32 11.35 7.85
CA PRO A 65 -6.38 12.39 8.27
C PRO A 65 -4.92 11.96 8.21
N TYR A 66 -4.62 10.72 8.64
CA TYR A 66 -3.26 10.19 8.63
C TYR A 66 -2.70 10.09 7.22
N VAL A 67 -3.40 9.38 6.32
CA VAL A 67 -2.91 9.14 4.95
C VAL A 67 -2.86 10.46 4.17
N LYS A 68 -3.84 11.36 4.38
CA LYS A 68 -3.79 12.71 3.83
C LYS A 68 -2.52 13.45 4.28
N CYS A 69 -2.17 13.39 5.56
CA CYS A 69 -0.95 14.02 6.07
C CYS A 69 0.31 13.47 5.38
N VAL A 70 0.39 12.15 5.17
CA VAL A 70 1.53 11.52 4.48
C VAL A 70 1.61 11.97 3.01
N VAL A 71 0.47 12.02 2.30
CA VAL A 71 0.41 12.51 0.91
C VAL A 71 0.77 14.00 0.83
N ASP A 72 0.26 14.83 1.74
CA ASP A 72 0.58 16.27 1.81
C ASP A 72 2.06 16.53 2.16
N PHE A 73 2.73 15.56 2.79
CA PHE A 73 4.16 15.63 3.06
C PHE A 73 5.00 15.41 1.79
N GLY A 74 4.54 14.52 0.89
CA GLY A 74 5.23 14.13 -0.34
C GLY A 74 5.86 15.29 -1.14
N PRO A 75 5.15 16.39 -1.44
CA PRO A 75 5.69 17.54 -2.16
C PRO A 75 6.95 18.20 -1.57
N ARG A 76 7.30 17.90 -0.32
CA ARG A 76 8.54 18.38 0.33
C ARG A 76 9.76 17.53 -0.03
N CYS A 77 9.54 16.35 -0.62
CA CYS A 77 10.57 15.45 -1.07
C CYS A 77 10.97 15.77 -2.51
N PRO A 78 12.27 15.73 -2.85
CA PRO A 78 12.69 15.76 -4.24
C PRO A 78 12.11 14.57 -5.01
N ASN A 79 11.82 14.78 -6.29
CA ASN A 79 11.29 13.75 -7.21
C ASN A 79 10.06 12.97 -6.70
N TYR A 80 9.26 13.55 -5.80
CA TYR A 80 8.16 12.84 -5.13
C TYR A 80 7.14 12.22 -6.09
N THR A 81 6.92 12.83 -7.26
CA THR A 81 6.01 12.30 -8.28
C THR A 81 6.51 11.01 -8.94
N GLU A 82 7.81 10.74 -8.90
CA GLU A 82 8.40 9.50 -9.44
C GLU A 82 8.65 8.47 -8.31
N ASN A 83 8.43 8.87 -7.06
CA ASN A 83 8.69 8.03 -5.90
C ASN A 83 7.57 7.01 -5.68
N ILE A 84 7.93 5.72 -5.63
CA ILE A 84 6.99 4.61 -5.47
C ILE A 84 6.18 4.69 -4.17
N TYR A 85 6.79 5.09 -3.05
CA TYR A 85 6.08 5.20 -1.78
C TYR A 85 5.07 6.34 -1.78
N TYR A 86 5.40 7.47 -2.42
CA TYR A 86 4.44 8.55 -2.59
C TYR A 86 3.24 8.12 -3.45
N GLN A 87 3.48 7.45 -4.57
CA GLN A 87 2.39 6.94 -5.41
C GLN A 87 1.52 5.94 -4.64
N MET A 88 2.14 5.02 -3.90
CA MET A 88 1.42 4.08 -3.03
C MET A 88 0.51 4.82 -2.02
N PHE A 89 1.02 5.80 -1.27
CA PHE A 89 0.19 6.56 -0.32
C PHE A 89 -0.89 7.40 -1.01
N LYS A 90 -0.60 7.97 -2.18
CA LYS A 90 -1.54 8.76 -2.97
C LYS A 90 -2.70 7.90 -3.46
N ASP A 91 -2.39 6.73 -3.98
CA ASP A 91 -3.41 5.79 -4.40
C ASP A 91 -4.20 5.33 -3.16
N GLN A 92 -3.53 5.07 -2.02
CA GLN A 92 -4.20 4.63 -0.77
C GLN A 92 -5.22 5.66 -0.32
N TYR A 93 -4.82 6.92 -0.37
CA TYR A 93 -5.72 8.02 -0.08
C TYR A 93 -6.93 8.05 -1.02
N SER A 94 -6.74 7.83 -2.32
CA SER A 94 -7.83 7.77 -3.30
C SER A 94 -8.83 6.65 -3.00
N THR A 95 -8.37 5.45 -2.66
CA THR A 95 -9.27 4.34 -2.30
C THR A 95 -9.95 4.57 -0.96
N TYR A 96 -9.24 5.10 0.04
CA TYR A 96 -9.85 5.45 1.32
C TYR A 96 -10.91 6.54 1.17
N LEU A 97 -10.73 7.52 0.27
CA LEU A 97 -11.77 8.50 -0.02
C LEU A 97 -13.06 7.85 -0.54
N LYS A 98 -12.95 6.79 -1.37
CA LYS A 98 -14.12 6.04 -1.86
C LYS A 98 -14.80 5.24 -0.76
N ILE A 99 -14.02 4.54 0.07
CA ILE A 99 -14.56 3.67 1.15
C ILE A 99 -15.18 4.50 2.27
N CYS A 100 -14.56 5.63 2.61
CA CYS A 100 -14.98 6.45 3.74
C CYS A 100 -16.07 7.47 3.40
N ASP A 101 -16.40 7.66 2.12
CA ASP A 101 -17.51 8.49 1.68
C ASP A 101 -18.83 7.71 1.73
N LYS A 102 -19.77 8.17 2.57
CA LYS A 102 -21.07 7.53 2.77
C LYS A 102 -21.97 7.56 1.53
N GLU A 103 -21.75 8.53 0.65
CA GLU A 103 -22.53 8.68 -0.59
C GLU A 103 -21.90 7.95 -1.78
N ASN A 104 -20.74 7.33 -1.58
CA ASN A 104 -20.03 6.64 -2.65
C ASN A 104 -20.53 5.20 -2.79
N ASP A 105 -20.97 4.84 -4.00
CA ASP A 105 -21.44 3.48 -4.29
C ASP A 105 -20.39 2.39 -3.99
N PHE A 106 -19.09 2.73 -4.09
CA PHE A 106 -18.00 1.80 -3.78
C PHE A 106 -18.01 1.35 -2.32
N ARG A 107 -18.39 2.23 -1.37
CA ARG A 107 -18.47 1.89 0.06
C ARG A 107 -19.45 0.74 0.31
N ARG A 108 -20.61 0.77 -0.35
CA ARG A 108 -21.60 -0.31 -0.25
C ARG A 108 -21.01 -1.61 -0.77
N SER A 109 -20.44 -1.61 -1.98
CA SER A 109 -19.81 -2.80 -2.55
C SER A 109 -18.68 -3.34 -1.67
N PHE A 110 -17.89 -2.46 -1.04
CA PHE A 110 -16.86 -2.83 -0.08
C PHE A 110 -17.45 -3.62 1.10
N LEU A 111 -18.46 -3.07 1.78
CA LEU A 111 -19.09 -3.72 2.94
C LEU A 111 -19.78 -5.04 2.57
N GLU A 112 -20.46 -5.09 1.42
CA GLU A 112 -21.12 -6.30 0.92
C GLU A 112 -20.12 -7.41 0.57
N SER A 113 -18.92 -7.02 0.10
CA SER A 113 -17.87 -7.97 -0.31
C SER A 113 -16.93 -8.36 0.82
N ALA A 114 -16.81 -7.53 1.88
CA ALA A 114 -15.79 -7.65 2.92
C ALA A 114 -15.73 -9.05 3.53
N ARG A 115 -16.89 -9.60 3.90
CA ARG A 115 -16.98 -10.92 4.51
C ARG A 115 -16.46 -12.05 3.61
N CYS A 116 -16.90 -12.09 2.35
CA CYS A 116 -16.43 -13.14 1.43
C CYS A 116 -14.94 -13.00 1.14
N LEU A 117 -14.44 -11.76 1.00
CA LEU A 117 -13.03 -11.50 0.79
C LEU A 117 -12.18 -11.91 2.00
N ASN A 118 -12.68 -11.70 3.23
CA ASN A 118 -12.03 -12.17 4.45
C ASN A 118 -11.95 -13.70 4.49
N GLU A 119 -13.08 -14.39 4.28
CA GLU A 119 -13.14 -15.85 4.23
C GLU A 119 -12.23 -16.42 3.12
N HIS A 120 -12.18 -15.77 1.94
CA HIS A 120 -11.28 -16.16 0.87
C HIS A 120 -9.81 -15.95 1.23
N SER A 121 -9.47 -14.82 1.88
CA SER A 121 -8.10 -14.51 2.29
C SER A 121 -7.54 -15.51 3.29
N GLU A 122 -8.37 -16.05 4.19
CA GLU A 122 -7.96 -17.07 5.17
C GLU A 122 -7.54 -18.39 4.49
N HIS A 123 -8.20 -18.76 3.40
CA HIS A 123 -7.94 -20.00 2.65
C HIS A 123 -6.98 -19.80 1.47
N HIS A 124 -6.65 -18.55 1.15
CA HIS A 124 -5.90 -18.20 -0.06
C HIS A 124 -4.56 -18.93 -0.16
N SER A 125 -3.81 -19.01 0.94
CA SER A 125 -2.48 -19.63 0.94
C SER A 125 -2.50 -21.13 0.68
N ASP A 126 -3.62 -21.80 0.99
CA ASP A 126 -3.79 -23.23 0.79
C ASP A 126 -4.09 -23.55 -0.68
N GLU A 127 -4.72 -22.62 -1.40
CA GLU A 127 -5.16 -22.80 -2.79
C GLU A 127 -4.14 -22.27 -3.80
N CYS A 128 -3.62 -21.07 -3.56
CA CYS A 128 -2.73 -20.35 -4.47
C CYS A 128 -1.25 -20.42 -4.05
N GLY A 129 -0.96 -21.13 -2.95
CA GLY A 129 0.37 -21.16 -2.36
C GLY A 129 0.68 -19.87 -1.59
N LYS A 130 1.92 -19.73 -1.12
CA LYS A 130 2.34 -18.55 -0.35
C LYS A 130 2.75 -17.43 -1.29
N LEU A 131 2.40 -16.20 -0.92
CA LEU A 131 2.94 -14.99 -1.56
C LEU A 131 4.47 -15.10 -1.58
N PRO A 132 5.13 -14.99 -2.76
CA PRO A 132 6.58 -15.03 -2.82
C PRO A 132 7.15 -13.91 -1.96
N ARG A 133 8.18 -14.24 -1.17
CA ARG A 133 8.84 -13.24 -0.33
C ARG A 133 9.42 -12.15 -1.21
N PHE A 134 9.05 -10.91 -0.94
CA PHE A 134 9.60 -9.77 -1.67
C PHE A 134 11.13 -9.77 -1.52
N PRO A 135 11.85 -9.58 -2.63
CA PRO A 135 13.30 -9.58 -2.58
C PRO A 135 13.82 -8.37 -1.78
N ALA A 136 14.92 -8.56 -1.05
CA ALA A 136 15.50 -7.51 -0.21
C ALA A 136 16.17 -6.39 -1.03
N SER A 137 16.45 -6.63 -2.31
CA SER A 137 17.00 -5.63 -3.23
C SER A 137 16.34 -5.70 -4.61
N LEU A 138 16.36 -4.57 -5.32
CA LEU A 138 15.86 -4.49 -6.71
C LEU A 138 16.57 -5.45 -7.66
N LYS A 139 17.83 -5.83 -7.38
CA LYS A 139 18.60 -6.76 -8.21
C LYS A 139 18.10 -8.20 -8.12
N ASP A 140 17.34 -8.50 -7.06
CA ASP A 140 16.79 -9.82 -6.78
C ASP A 140 15.37 -9.99 -7.36
N PHE A 141 14.84 -8.96 -8.03
CA PHE A 141 13.65 -9.08 -8.87
C PHE A 141 14.00 -9.80 -10.16
N THR A 142 14.00 -11.13 -10.10
CA THR A 142 14.25 -11.99 -11.26
C THR A 142 12.99 -12.17 -12.10
N GLN A 143 13.17 -12.60 -13.36
CA GLN A 143 12.05 -13.02 -14.20
C GLN A 143 11.22 -14.13 -13.53
N GLU A 144 11.87 -15.02 -12.79
CA GLU A 144 11.21 -16.09 -12.03
C GLU A 144 10.32 -15.51 -10.92
N PHE A 145 10.82 -14.56 -10.13
CA PHE A 145 10.01 -13.87 -9.12
C PHE A 145 8.75 -13.23 -9.74
N CYS A 146 8.92 -12.50 -10.85
CA CYS A 146 7.80 -11.89 -11.57
C CYS A 146 6.80 -12.94 -12.09
N SER A 147 7.28 -14.10 -12.56
CA SER A 147 6.41 -15.19 -13.03
C SER A 147 5.61 -15.80 -11.87
N THR A 148 6.27 -16.16 -10.77
CA THR A 148 5.61 -16.72 -9.58
C THR A 148 4.60 -15.75 -8.99
N LEU A 149 4.96 -14.47 -8.90
CA LEU A 149 4.05 -13.44 -8.44
C LEU A 149 2.83 -13.30 -9.36
N LYS A 150 3.04 -13.32 -10.68
CA LYS A 150 1.95 -13.26 -11.65
C LYS A 150 1.00 -14.46 -11.50
N GLU A 151 1.55 -15.66 -11.36
CA GLU A 151 0.76 -16.88 -11.15
C GLU A 151 -0.05 -16.81 -9.85
N TYR A 152 0.57 -16.35 -8.76
CA TYR A 152 -0.09 -16.11 -7.49
C TYR A 152 -1.27 -15.14 -7.65
N LEU A 153 -1.04 -13.97 -8.26
CA LEU A 153 -2.09 -12.97 -8.49
C LEU A 153 -3.22 -13.48 -9.39
N GLN A 154 -2.89 -14.24 -10.45
CA GLN A 154 -3.89 -14.84 -11.33
C GLN A 154 -4.76 -15.86 -10.60
N CYS A 155 -4.15 -16.68 -9.73
CA CYS A 155 -4.90 -17.60 -8.88
C CYS A 155 -5.82 -16.86 -7.91
N SER A 156 -5.34 -15.79 -7.25
CA SER A 156 -6.17 -14.95 -6.37
C SER A 156 -7.36 -14.36 -7.12
N ILE A 157 -7.12 -13.79 -8.30
CA ILE A 157 -8.17 -13.16 -9.11
C ILE A 157 -9.24 -14.18 -9.50
N ALA A 158 -8.83 -15.35 -9.99
CA ALA A 158 -9.74 -16.42 -10.37
C ALA A 158 -10.54 -16.93 -9.15
N GLY A 159 -9.88 -17.13 -8.02
CA GLY A 159 -10.52 -17.59 -6.78
C GLY A 159 -11.56 -16.61 -6.24
N ILE A 160 -11.26 -15.30 -6.24
CA ILE A 160 -12.21 -14.27 -5.83
C ILE A 160 -13.39 -14.21 -6.80
N GLU A 161 -13.14 -14.24 -8.11
CA GLU A 161 -14.22 -14.20 -9.11
C GLU A 161 -15.16 -15.41 -8.98
N GLU A 162 -14.60 -16.60 -8.80
CA GLU A 162 -15.36 -17.84 -8.67
C GLU A 162 -16.19 -17.90 -7.37
N LYS A 163 -15.61 -17.47 -6.25
CA LYS A 163 -16.20 -17.65 -4.92
C LYS A 163 -17.00 -16.46 -4.43
N CYS A 164 -16.53 -15.25 -4.70
CA CYS A 164 -17.11 -14.00 -4.21
C CYS A 164 -17.79 -13.19 -5.32
N GLY A 165 -17.60 -13.56 -6.59
CA GLY A 165 -18.22 -12.90 -7.73
C GLY A 165 -17.46 -11.66 -8.22
N ILE A 166 -17.95 -11.11 -9.34
CA ILE A 166 -17.28 -10.03 -10.06
C ILE A 166 -17.24 -8.71 -9.28
N GLU A 167 -18.25 -8.42 -8.46
CA GLU A 167 -18.32 -7.21 -7.63
C GLU A 167 -17.23 -7.22 -6.55
N ALA A 168 -17.07 -8.34 -5.84
CA ALA A 168 -15.99 -8.53 -4.89
C ALA A 168 -14.61 -8.47 -5.56
N LEU A 169 -14.47 -8.98 -6.79
CA LEU A 169 -13.24 -8.84 -7.55
C LEU A 169 -12.92 -7.37 -7.87
N MET A 170 -13.92 -6.55 -8.21
CA MET A 170 -13.71 -5.13 -8.45
C MET A 170 -13.26 -4.41 -7.17
N VAL A 171 -13.88 -4.73 -6.03
CA VAL A 171 -13.45 -4.23 -4.71
C VAL A 171 -12.01 -4.65 -4.42
N ALA A 172 -11.69 -5.93 -4.58
CA ALA A 172 -10.35 -6.45 -4.37
C ALA A 172 -9.33 -5.77 -5.28
N LYS A 173 -9.64 -5.49 -6.56
CA LYS A 173 -8.73 -4.78 -7.47
C LYS A 173 -8.49 -3.33 -7.08
N GLU A 174 -9.51 -2.62 -6.60
CA GLU A 174 -9.38 -1.24 -6.11
C GLU A 174 -8.56 -1.16 -4.81
N ILE A 175 -8.59 -2.23 -4.01
CA ILE A 175 -7.74 -2.38 -2.82
C ILE A 175 -6.34 -2.90 -3.18
N ILE A 176 -6.20 -3.81 -4.13
CA ILE A 176 -4.91 -4.44 -4.48
C ILE A 176 -4.12 -3.59 -5.48
N SER A 177 -4.73 -2.59 -6.13
CA SER A 177 -3.96 -1.58 -6.89
C SER A 177 -2.89 -0.88 -6.02
N PHE A 178 -2.87 -1.17 -4.71
CA PHE A 178 -1.81 -0.82 -3.77
C PHE A 178 -0.47 -1.54 -3.86
N ASN A 179 -0.26 -2.59 -4.65
CA ASN A 179 0.92 -3.42 -4.36
C ASN A 179 1.78 -3.97 -5.51
N PHE A 180 1.63 -3.56 -6.77
CA PHE A 180 2.56 -4.01 -7.85
C PHE A 180 2.75 -3.01 -8.99
#